data_AF-A0A2W6NMK5-F1
#
_entry.id   AF-A0A2W6NMK5-F1
#
_cell.length_a   1.000
_cell.length_b   1.000
_cell.length_c   1.000
_cell.angle_alpha   90.00
_cell.angle_beta   90.00
_cell.angle_gamma   90.00
#
_symmetry.space_group_name_H-M   'P 1'
#
loop_
_entity.id
_entity.type
_entity.pdbx_description
1 polymer ?
#
loop_
_entity_poly.entity_id
_entity_poly.type
_entity_poly.pdbx_seq_one_letter_code
_entity_poly.pdbx_strand_id
1 'polypeptide(L)'
;MQNTDFQNGLMLDSEHSRELFAYYGLAVYYGQALEQQLVNLILLTKMSQGKVVTEEELEELYERKMSSSLGQLIHEARHHFTFSEEETDRLNELWQQRNRIVHHYFKERIHETFSPEGRSRMIKELDDFKERAQELEITLQQYTSAWIAELGLNAESAAAWAALERMHAASLEEQEQERKQGLDEPQ
;
A
#
# COMPACT_ATOMS: atom_id res chain seq x y z
N MET A 1 -26.80 -18.35 -37.84
CA MET A 1 -26.41 -18.36 -36.41
C MET A 1 -24.95 -17.98 -36.36
N GLN A 2 -24.64 -16.77 -35.90
CA GLN A 2 -23.28 -16.25 -35.83
C GLN A 2 -22.56 -16.92 -34.66
N ASN A 3 -21.35 -17.40 -34.96
CA ASN A 3 -20.46 -18.09 -34.05
C ASN A 3 -19.59 -17.01 -33.38
N THR A 4 -20.13 -16.36 -32.35
CA THR A 4 -19.54 -15.16 -31.73
C THR A 4 -18.92 -15.45 -30.35
N ASP A 5 -18.71 -16.71 -29.99
CA ASP A 5 -18.37 -17.10 -28.60
C ASP A 5 -16.89 -17.45 -28.36
N PHE A 6 -15.98 -17.25 -29.33
CA PHE A 6 -14.55 -17.60 -29.16
C PHE A 6 -13.55 -16.47 -29.46
N GLN A 7 -13.98 -15.20 -29.45
CA GLN A 7 -13.06 -14.04 -29.57
C GLN A 7 -12.63 -13.40 -28.23
N ASN A 8 -13.04 -13.96 -27.09
CA ASN A 8 -12.70 -13.41 -25.78
C ASN A 8 -11.19 -13.45 -25.44
N GLY A 9 -10.43 -14.37 -26.04
CA GLY A 9 -8.98 -14.46 -25.82
C GLY A 9 -8.16 -13.30 -26.41
N LEU A 10 -8.67 -12.66 -27.47
CA LEU A 10 -7.95 -11.59 -28.19
C LEU A 10 -8.21 -10.19 -27.62
N MET A 11 -9.31 -9.96 -26.89
CA MET A 11 -9.62 -8.63 -26.34
C MET A 11 -8.73 -8.26 -25.14
N LEU A 12 -8.36 -9.24 -24.30
CA LEU A 12 -7.48 -9.02 -23.15
C LEU A 12 -5.99 -8.93 -23.53
N ASP A 13 -5.61 -9.44 -24.70
CA ASP A 13 -4.24 -9.34 -25.24
C ASP A 13 -4.08 -8.13 -26.18
N SER A 14 -4.52 -6.96 -25.71
CA SER A 14 -4.31 -5.69 -26.43
C SER A 14 -3.52 -4.71 -25.56
N GLU A 15 -2.86 -3.74 -26.19
CA GLU A 15 -2.08 -2.70 -25.48
C GLU A 15 -2.93 -2.00 -24.42
N HIS A 16 -4.19 -1.70 -24.74
CA HIS A 16 -5.10 -1.03 -23.83
C HIS A 16 -5.51 -1.91 -22.63
N SER A 17 -5.54 -3.23 -22.78
CA SER A 17 -5.74 -4.15 -21.65
C SER A 17 -4.49 -4.26 -20.78
N ARG A 18 -3.30 -4.29 -21.39
CA ARG A 18 -2.01 -4.22 -20.66
C ARG A 18 -1.89 -2.93 -19.86
N GLU A 19 -2.29 -1.80 -20.45
CA GLU A 19 -2.35 -0.52 -19.77
C GLU A 19 -3.30 -0.55 -18.57
N LEU A 20 -4.52 -1.08 -18.73
CA LEU A 20 -5.44 -1.28 -17.61
C LEU A 20 -4.80 -2.08 -16.47
N PHE A 21 -4.14 -3.20 -16.77
CA PHE A 21 -3.49 -4.01 -15.74
C PHE A 21 -2.30 -3.29 -15.10
N ALA A 22 -1.57 -2.47 -15.86
CA ALA A 22 -0.50 -1.63 -15.31
C ALA A 22 -1.06 -0.59 -14.33
N TYR A 23 -2.15 0.11 -14.66
CA TYR A 23 -2.81 1.03 -13.74
C TYR A 23 -3.40 0.34 -12.52
N TYR A 24 -3.91 -0.89 -12.68
CA TYR A 24 -4.35 -1.68 -11.54
C TYR A 24 -3.17 -2.00 -10.61
N GLY A 25 -2.03 -2.42 -11.18
CA GLY A 25 -0.80 -2.65 -10.43
C GLY A 25 -0.31 -1.40 -9.70
N LEU A 26 -0.33 -0.23 -10.36
CA LEU A 26 0.02 1.06 -9.76
C LEU A 26 -0.91 1.41 -8.60
N ALA A 27 -2.22 1.24 -8.76
CA ALA A 27 -3.18 1.48 -7.68
C ALA A 27 -2.90 0.56 -6.48
N VAL A 28 -2.68 -0.74 -6.70
CA VAL A 28 -2.33 -1.66 -5.61
C VAL A 28 -1.01 -1.24 -4.93
N TYR A 29 0.02 -0.93 -5.72
CA TYR A 29 1.32 -0.49 -5.22
C TYR A 29 1.20 0.74 -4.32
N TYR A 30 0.54 1.81 -4.77
CA TYR A 30 0.40 3.01 -3.94
C TYR A 30 -0.51 2.78 -2.73
N GLY A 31 -1.49 1.88 -2.82
CA GLY A 31 -2.26 1.43 -1.66
C GLY A 31 -1.39 0.76 -0.60
N GLN A 32 -0.44 -0.10 -1.01
CA GLN A 32 0.50 -0.78 -0.11
C GLN A 32 1.59 0.17 0.42
N ALA A 33 2.10 1.08 -0.40
CA ALA A 33 3.06 2.10 0.04
C ALA A 33 2.49 2.97 1.16
N LEU A 34 1.20 3.30 1.06
CA LEU A 34 0.48 4.04 2.08
C LEU A 34 0.34 3.25 3.40
N GLU A 35 0.09 1.93 3.32
CA GLU A 35 0.05 1.03 4.49
C GLU A 35 1.38 1.05 5.21
N GLN A 36 2.45 0.82 4.44
CA GLN A 36 3.80 0.81 4.94
C GLN A 36 4.14 2.12 5.64
N GLN A 37 3.73 3.25 5.06
CA GLN A 37 4.03 4.55 5.63
C GLN A 37 3.34 4.78 6.98
N LEU A 38 2.14 4.22 7.20
CA LEU A 38 1.48 4.28 8.51
C LEU A 38 2.06 3.30 9.52
N VAL A 39 2.52 2.13 9.07
CA VAL A 39 3.30 1.23 9.93
C VAL A 39 4.54 1.96 10.45
N ASN A 40 5.31 2.59 9.55
CA ASN A 40 6.51 3.36 9.90
C ASN A 40 6.18 4.47 10.92
N LEU A 41 5.10 5.20 10.68
CA LEU A 41 4.65 6.28 11.56
C LEU A 41 4.30 5.76 12.98
N ILE A 42 3.59 4.63 13.07
CA ILE A 42 3.24 3.99 14.35
C ILE A 42 4.50 3.49 15.06
N LEU A 43 5.43 2.87 14.34
CA LEU A 43 6.68 2.35 14.91
C LEU A 43 7.53 3.46 15.52
N LEU A 44 7.79 4.51 14.75
CA LEU A 44 8.50 5.70 15.23
C LEU A 44 7.80 6.31 16.45
N THR A 45 6.46 6.27 16.48
CA THR A 45 5.71 6.68 17.67
C THR A 45 6.06 5.87 18.91
N LYS A 46 5.97 4.54 18.81
CA LYS A 46 6.21 3.69 19.98
C LYS A 46 7.66 3.81 20.45
N MET A 47 8.61 3.92 19.52
CA MET A 47 10.02 4.12 19.83
C MET A 47 10.27 5.44 20.54
N SER A 48 9.73 6.56 20.03
CA SER A 48 9.88 7.87 20.69
C SER A 48 9.28 7.93 22.11
N GLN A 49 8.31 7.06 22.40
CA GLN A 49 7.69 6.90 23.72
C GLN A 49 8.43 5.92 24.64
N GLY A 50 9.55 5.34 24.19
CA GLY A 50 10.29 4.30 24.93
C GLY A 50 9.50 3.01 25.11
N LYS A 51 8.48 2.74 24.27
CA LYS A 51 7.64 1.53 24.32
C LYS A 51 8.23 0.35 23.55
N VAL A 52 9.31 0.59 22.81
CA VAL A 52 10.11 -0.41 22.08
C VAL A 52 11.54 -0.10 22.44
N VAL A 53 12.21 -1.05 23.10
CA VAL A 53 13.52 -0.88 23.71
C VAL A 53 14.56 -1.77 23.02
N THR A 54 14.14 -2.89 22.42
CA THR A 54 15.03 -3.81 21.71
C THR A 54 14.69 -3.94 20.22
N GLU A 55 15.64 -4.47 19.44
CA GLU A 55 15.46 -4.77 18.02
C GLU A 55 14.42 -5.89 17.81
N GLU A 56 14.40 -6.90 18.69
CA GLU A 56 13.38 -7.97 18.68
C GLU A 56 11.97 -7.42 18.92
N GLU A 57 11.79 -6.50 19.88
CA GLU A 57 10.49 -5.86 20.13
C GLU A 57 10.03 -5.01 18.95
N LEU A 58 10.97 -4.42 18.21
CA LEU A 58 10.69 -3.65 17.00
C LEU A 58 10.22 -4.56 15.86
N GLU A 59 10.89 -5.70 15.67
CA GLU A 59 10.55 -6.71 14.67
C GLU A 59 9.17 -7.33 14.91
N GLU A 60 8.90 -7.77 16.15
CA GLU A 60 7.59 -8.29 16.51
C GLU A 60 6.47 -7.25 16.32
N LEU A 61 6.76 -5.98 16.62
CA LEU A 61 5.80 -4.91 16.43
C LEU A 61 5.58 -4.64 14.94
N TYR A 62 6.62 -4.64 14.11
CA TYR A 62 6.52 -4.46 12.67
C TYR A 62 5.65 -5.55 12.03
N GLU A 63 5.94 -6.83 12.28
CA GLU A 63 5.17 -7.96 11.74
C GLU A 63 3.69 -7.91 12.14
N ARG A 64 3.43 -7.56 13.41
CA ARG A 64 2.06 -7.37 13.91
C ARG A 64 1.34 -6.19 13.23
N LYS A 65 2.05 -5.14 12.83
CA LYS A 65 1.46 -3.99 12.13
C LYS A 65 1.29 -4.25 10.64
N MET A 66 2.19 -4.98 10.00
CA MET A 66 2.05 -5.41 8.61
C MET A 66 0.86 -6.36 8.40
N SER A 67 0.50 -7.14 9.43
CA SER A 67 -0.71 -7.98 9.43
C SER A 67 -1.99 -7.23 9.81
N SER A 68 -1.89 -5.97 10.22
CA SER A 68 -3.07 -5.16 10.55
C SER A 68 -3.75 -4.71 9.26
N SER A 69 -5.09 -4.73 9.27
CA SER A 69 -5.82 -4.08 8.19
C SER A 69 -5.47 -2.59 8.16
N LEU A 70 -5.50 -2.05 6.95
CA LEU A 70 -5.55 -0.64 6.67
C LEU A 70 -6.46 0.05 7.73
N GLY A 71 -7.77 -0.18 7.82
CA GLY A 71 -8.62 0.51 8.81
C GLY A 71 -8.10 0.56 10.28
N GLN A 72 -7.39 -0.48 10.74
CA GLN A 72 -6.76 -0.50 12.08
C GLN A 72 -5.54 0.42 12.19
N LEU A 73 -4.69 0.54 11.15
CA LEU A 73 -3.52 1.42 11.16
C LEU A 73 -3.93 2.89 11.21
N ILE A 74 -4.96 3.33 10.45
CA ILE A 74 -5.51 4.70 10.61
C ILE A 74 -5.93 4.92 12.05
N HIS A 75 -6.74 4.00 12.60
CA HIS A 75 -7.32 4.19 13.92
C HIS A 75 -6.22 4.37 14.98
N GLU A 76 -5.15 3.59 14.88
CA GLU A 76 -4.01 3.73 15.78
C GLU A 76 -3.21 5.01 15.53
N ALA A 77 -2.93 5.36 14.28
CA ALA A 77 -2.20 6.58 13.95
C ALA A 77 -2.94 7.83 14.48
N ARG A 78 -4.27 7.85 14.47
CA ARG A 78 -5.09 8.93 15.05
C ARG A 78 -4.92 9.12 16.56
N HIS A 79 -4.45 8.11 17.30
CA HIS A 79 -4.13 8.28 18.73
C HIS A 79 -2.80 9.02 18.95
N HIS A 80 -2.01 9.18 17.91
CA HIS A 80 -0.66 9.70 17.96
C HIS A 80 -0.49 11.00 17.16
N PHE A 81 -1.30 11.18 16.12
CA PHE A 81 -1.30 12.34 15.26
C PHE A 81 -2.66 13.01 15.24
N THR A 82 -2.65 14.34 15.31
CA THR A 82 -3.87 15.13 15.18
C THR A 82 -4.10 15.38 13.70
N PHE A 83 -4.85 14.48 13.07
CA PHE A 83 -5.43 14.73 11.76
C PHE A 83 -6.65 15.63 11.92
N SER A 84 -6.83 16.58 11.01
CA SER A 84 -8.11 17.28 10.86
C SER A 84 -9.23 16.27 10.51
N GLU A 85 -10.48 16.69 10.72
CA GLU A 85 -11.65 15.90 10.31
C GLU A 85 -11.62 15.62 8.81
N GLU A 86 -11.25 16.63 8.01
CA GLU A 86 -11.11 16.50 6.56
C GLU A 86 -10.03 15.50 6.14
N GLU A 87 -8.85 15.51 6.78
CA GLU A 87 -7.80 14.52 6.51
C GLU A 87 -8.23 13.11 6.91
N THR A 88 -8.96 13.00 8.03
CA THR A 88 -9.49 11.72 8.51
C THR A 88 -10.50 11.14 7.52
N ASP A 89 -11.38 11.95 6.98
CA ASP A 89 -12.37 11.51 5.99
C ASP A 89 -11.71 11.11 4.68
N ARG A 90 -10.76 11.91 4.19
CA ARG A 90 -9.95 11.58 3.00
C ARG A 90 -9.22 10.25 3.16
N LEU A 91 -8.60 10.04 4.33
CA LEU A 91 -7.97 8.76 4.69
C LEU A 91 -9.02 7.64 4.64
N ASN A 92 -10.14 7.74 5.35
CA ASN A 92 -11.15 6.68 5.36
C ASN A 92 -11.71 6.34 3.97
N GLU A 93 -12.02 7.34 3.15
CA GLU A 93 -12.53 7.15 1.79
C GLU A 93 -11.52 6.42 0.90
N LEU A 94 -10.26 6.86 0.92
CA LEU A 94 -9.20 6.23 0.16
C LEU A 94 -9.00 4.76 0.61
N TRP A 95 -9.18 4.47 1.89
CA TRP A 95 -8.91 3.14 2.46
C TRP A 95 -10.04 2.17 2.11
N GLN A 96 -11.28 2.64 2.13
CA GLN A 96 -12.42 1.90 1.59
C GLN A 96 -12.22 1.61 0.10
N GLN A 97 -11.71 2.58 -0.67
CA GLN A 97 -11.46 2.39 -2.08
C GLN A 97 -10.32 1.39 -2.34
N ARG A 98 -9.21 1.43 -1.58
CA ARG A 98 -8.14 0.42 -1.64
C ARG A 98 -8.70 -0.97 -1.41
N ASN A 99 -9.49 -1.16 -0.35
CA ASN A 99 -10.09 -2.46 -0.04
C ASN A 99 -10.98 -2.97 -1.17
N ARG A 100 -11.78 -2.07 -1.76
CA ARG A 100 -12.58 -2.39 -2.94
C ARG A 100 -11.70 -2.76 -4.14
N ILE A 101 -10.63 -2.00 -4.39
CA ILE A 101 -9.67 -2.24 -5.48
C ILE A 101 -9.09 -3.66 -5.36
N VAL A 102 -8.58 -4.01 -4.18
CA VAL A 102 -7.86 -5.28 -3.98
C VAL A 102 -8.80 -6.49 -3.95
N HIS A 103 -10.00 -6.37 -3.38
CA HIS A 103 -10.84 -7.55 -3.12
C HIS A 103 -12.00 -7.73 -4.11
N HIS A 104 -12.46 -6.64 -4.75
CA HIS A 104 -13.73 -6.61 -5.49
C HIS A 104 -13.64 -6.01 -6.89
N TYR A 105 -12.60 -5.25 -7.23
CA TYR A 105 -12.56 -4.42 -8.44
C TYR A 105 -12.93 -5.14 -9.72
N PHE A 106 -12.19 -6.17 -10.10
CA PHE A 106 -12.46 -6.89 -11.34
C PHE A 106 -13.77 -7.67 -11.29
N LYS A 107 -14.28 -8.06 -10.11
CA LYS A 107 -15.59 -8.72 -9.99
C LYS A 107 -16.71 -7.75 -10.34
N GLU A 108 -16.60 -6.51 -9.89
CA GLU A 108 -17.57 -5.45 -10.14
C GLU A 108 -17.44 -4.85 -11.54
N ARG A 109 -16.20 -4.78 -12.04
CA ARG A 109 -15.84 -4.10 -13.29
C ARG A 109 -15.64 -5.01 -14.49
N ILE A 110 -15.93 -6.32 -14.35
CA ILE A 110 -15.56 -7.32 -15.37
C ILE A 110 -16.12 -6.98 -16.75
N HIS A 111 -17.33 -6.43 -16.81
CA HIS A 111 -17.99 -6.09 -18.06
C HIS A 111 -17.32 -4.91 -18.80
N GLU A 112 -16.71 -3.97 -18.06
CA GLU A 112 -16.01 -2.85 -18.69
C GLU A 112 -14.71 -3.29 -19.37
N THR A 113 -14.12 -4.41 -18.94
CA THR A 113 -12.88 -4.95 -19.54
C THR A 113 -13.03 -5.34 -21.01
N PHE A 114 -14.26 -5.65 -21.46
CA PHE A 114 -14.54 -6.10 -22.84
C PHE A 114 -14.70 -4.97 -23.86
N SER A 115 -14.60 -3.70 -23.45
CA SER A 115 -14.71 -2.56 -24.39
C SER A 115 -13.55 -1.58 -24.22
N PRO A 116 -13.07 -0.93 -25.29
CA PRO A 116 -12.13 0.19 -25.15
C PRO A 116 -12.66 1.27 -24.20
N GLU A 117 -13.92 1.68 -24.35
CA GLU A 117 -14.50 2.75 -23.54
C GLU A 117 -14.61 2.36 -22.06
N GLY A 118 -14.92 1.09 -21.77
CA GLY A 118 -14.92 0.55 -20.42
C GLY A 118 -13.53 0.54 -19.80
N ARG A 119 -12.52 0.07 -20.52
CA ARG A 119 -11.12 0.08 -20.06
C ARG A 119 -10.62 1.50 -19.80
N SER A 120 -10.95 2.49 -20.65
CA SER A 120 -10.58 3.88 -20.39
C SER A 120 -11.23 4.44 -19.11
N ARG A 121 -12.47 4.06 -18.79
CA ARG A 121 -13.10 4.43 -17.51
C ARG A 121 -12.40 3.78 -16.32
N MET A 122 -12.07 2.50 -16.44
CA MET A 122 -11.36 1.77 -15.39
C MET A 122 -9.95 2.34 -15.16
N ILE A 123 -9.22 2.67 -16.23
CA ILE A 123 -7.89 3.32 -16.14
C ILE A 123 -8.02 4.64 -15.41
N LYS A 124 -8.98 5.49 -15.80
CA LYS A 124 -9.20 6.77 -15.13
C LYS A 124 -9.50 6.60 -13.64
N GLU A 125 -10.37 5.66 -13.27
CA GLU A 125 -10.70 5.40 -11.86
C GLU A 125 -9.49 4.96 -11.03
N LEU A 126 -8.62 4.11 -11.61
CA LEU A 126 -7.40 3.64 -10.97
C LEU A 126 -6.34 4.74 -10.88
N ASP A 127 -6.23 5.58 -11.90
CA ASP A 127 -5.32 6.72 -11.93
C ASP A 127 -5.73 7.78 -10.89
N ASP A 128 -7.02 8.12 -10.83
CA ASP A 128 -7.58 9.04 -9.83
C ASP A 128 -7.39 8.51 -8.39
N PHE A 129 -7.37 7.18 -8.19
CA PHE A 129 -7.00 6.56 -6.91
C PHE A 129 -5.50 6.67 -6.64
N LYS A 130 -4.68 6.29 -7.61
CA LYS A 130 -3.21 6.32 -7.55
C LYS A 130 -2.70 7.71 -7.16
N GLU A 131 -3.21 8.76 -7.79
CA GLU A 131 -2.83 10.14 -7.50
C GLU A 131 -3.16 10.54 -6.06
N ARG A 132 -4.38 10.27 -5.59
CA ARG A 132 -4.77 10.56 -4.20
C ARG A 132 -3.97 9.76 -3.17
N ALA A 133 -3.67 8.50 -3.48
CA ALA A 133 -2.86 7.67 -2.60
C ALA A 133 -1.41 8.19 -2.51
N GLN A 134 -0.84 8.59 -3.64
CA GLN A 134 0.49 9.19 -3.70
C GLN A 134 0.57 10.53 -2.95
N GLU A 135 -0.39 11.42 -3.15
CA GLU A 135 -0.44 12.71 -2.43
C GLU A 135 -0.49 12.52 -0.91
N LEU A 136 -1.27 11.55 -0.45
CA LEU A 136 -1.42 11.25 0.96
C LEU A 136 -0.18 10.56 1.54
N GLU A 137 0.45 9.67 0.78
CA GLU A 137 1.73 9.05 1.15
C GLU A 137 2.81 10.11 1.35
N ILE A 138 2.95 11.07 0.41
CA ILE A 138 3.86 12.20 0.53
C ILE A 138 3.54 13.05 1.77
N THR A 139 2.26 13.30 2.04
CA THR A 139 1.83 14.07 3.22
C THR A 139 2.23 13.36 4.52
N LEU A 140 2.00 12.06 4.62
CA LEU A 140 2.40 11.26 5.79
C LEU A 140 3.94 11.20 5.91
N GLN A 141 4.67 11.15 4.80
CA GLN A 141 6.14 11.22 4.81
C GLN A 141 6.67 12.55 5.34
N GLN A 142 5.99 13.66 5.03
CA GLN A 142 6.30 14.96 5.59
C GLN A 142 6.04 15.00 7.09
N TYR A 143 4.92 14.44 7.57
CA TYR A 143 4.65 14.31 9.00
C TYR A 143 5.70 13.48 9.73
N THR A 144 6.08 12.32 9.17
CA THR A 144 7.16 11.48 9.70
C THR A 144 8.47 12.27 9.80
N SER A 145 8.84 12.98 8.74
CA SER A 145 10.10 13.73 8.69
C SER A 145 10.11 14.91 9.68
N ALA A 146 9.02 15.67 9.75
CA ALA A 146 8.88 16.78 10.69
C ALA A 146 8.93 16.28 12.14
N TRP A 147 8.31 15.14 12.42
CA TRP A 147 8.31 14.57 13.75
C TRP A 147 9.68 14.04 14.19
N ILE A 148 10.41 13.37 13.29
CA ILE A 148 11.80 12.97 13.54
C ILE A 148 12.67 14.20 13.87
N ALA A 149 12.46 15.31 13.15
CA ALA A 149 13.19 16.56 13.40
C ALA A 149 12.82 17.19 14.75
N GLU A 150 11.55 17.17 15.15
CA GLU A 150 11.06 17.71 16.43
C GLU A 150 11.49 16.88 17.64
N LEU A 151 11.54 15.55 17.49
CA LEU A 151 12.15 14.63 18.47
C LEU A 151 13.68 14.82 18.58
N GLY A 152 14.25 15.65 17.71
CA GLY A 152 15.58 16.21 17.84
C GLY A 152 16.67 15.17 17.75
N LEU A 153 16.69 14.34 16.69
CA LEU A 153 17.76 13.36 16.40
C LEU A 153 18.42 12.80 17.67
N ASN A 154 17.64 12.35 18.65
CA ASN A 154 18.22 11.53 19.70
C ASN A 154 18.80 10.29 18.98
N ALA A 155 19.96 9.81 19.42
CA ALA A 155 20.63 8.67 18.77
C ALA A 155 19.67 7.47 18.58
N GLU A 156 18.66 7.38 19.45
CA GLU A 156 17.56 6.43 19.43
C GLU A 156 16.63 6.58 18.20
N SER A 157 16.21 7.78 17.79
CA SER A 157 15.38 7.97 16.57
C SER A 157 16.17 7.75 15.27
N ALA A 158 17.46 8.08 15.26
CA ALA A 158 18.32 7.78 14.10
C ALA A 158 18.60 6.28 13.99
N ALA A 159 18.85 5.60 15.12
CA ALA A 159 18.99 4.15 15.18
C ALA A 159 17.67 3.45 14.82
N ALA A 160 16.53 3.99 15.25
CA ALA A 160 15.20 3.53 14.88
C ALA A 160 14.97 3.55 13.37
N TRP A 161 15.29 4.69 12.74
CA TRP A 161 15.15 4.83 11.30
C TRP A 161 16.07 3.86 10.54
N ALA A 162 17.33 3.73 10.96
CA ALA A 162 18.25 2.76 10.39
C ALA A 162 17.80 1.30 10.61
N ALA A 163 17.16 0.99 11.74
CA ALA A 163 16.59 -0.33 12.00
C ALA A 163 15.40 -0.61 11.07
N LEU A 164 14.50 0.36 10.91
CA LEU A 164 13.38 0.29 9.96
C LEU A 164 13.84 0.06 8.52
N GLU A 165 14.85 0.81 8.05
CA GLU A 165 15.42 0.62 6.72
C GLU A 165 16.03 -0.78 6.54
N ARG A 166 16.72 -1.30 7.56
CA ARG A 166 17.27 -2.66 7.55
C ARG A 166 16.18 -3.73 7.52
N MET A 167 15.12 -3.57 8.31
CA MET A 167 14.00 -4.52 8.34
C MET A 167 13.23 -4.54 7.03
N HIS A 168 13.01 -3.38 6.41
CA HIS A 168 12.45 -3.32 5.06
C HIS A 168 13.34 -4.06 4.06
N ALA A 169 14.66 -3.84 4.10
CA ALA A 169 15.59 -4.53 3.21
C ALA A 169 15.57 -6.05 3.44
N ALA A 170 15.55 -6.50 4.71
CA ALA A 170 15.51 -7.92 5.06
C ALA A 170 14.20 -8.60 4.62
N SER A 171 13.05 -7.95 4.85
CA SER A 171 11.74 -8.46 4.40
C SER A 171 11.67 -8.60 2.87
N LEU A 172 12.26 -7.65 2.14
CA LEU A 172 12.37 -7.75 0.68
C LEU A 172 13.28 -8.91 0.23
N GLU A 173 14.41 -9.12 0.91
CA GLU A 173 15.34 -10.22 0.62
C GLU A 173 14.73 -11.61 0.92
N GLU A 174 13.99 -11.75 2.03
CA GLU A 174 13.27 -12.97 2.37
C GLU A 174 12.18 -13.29 1.34
N GLN A 175 11.35 -12.31 0.96
CA GLN A 175 10.35 -12.50 -0.09
C GLN A 175 10.98 -12.84 -1.45
N GLU A 176 12.17 -12.29 -1.75
CA GLU A 176 12.90 -12.62 -2.97
C GLU A 176 13.50 -14.04 -2.92
N GLN A 177 13.97 -14.50 -1.76
CA GLN A 177 14.45 -15.86 -1.55
C GLN A 177 13.31 -16.88 -1.60
N GLU A 178 12.16 -16.60 -0.99
CA GLU A 178 10.95 -17.42 -1.09
C GLU A 178 10.46 -17.54 -2.52
N ARG A 179 10.47 -16.44 -3.29
CA ARG A 179 10.15 -16.47 -4.73
C ARG A 179 11.13 -17.32 -5.53
N LYS A 180 12.43 -17.28 -5.21
CA LYS A 180 13.45 -18.10 -5.89
C LYS A 180 13.33 -19.59 -5.52
N GLN A 181 12.95 -19.91 -4.28
CA GLN A 181 12.73 -21.28 -3.83
C GLN A 181 11.41 -21.87 -4.35
N GLY A 182 10.36 -21.06 -4.49
CA GLY A 182 9.07 -21.47 -5.08
C GLY A 182 9.05 -21.61 -6.61
N LEU A 183 10.11 -21.16 -7.31
CA LEU A 183 10.27 -21.33 -8.76
C LEU A 183 10.95 -22.66 -9.14
N ASP A 184 11.37 -23.46 -8.17
CA ASP A 184 12.11 -24.72 -8.38
C ASP A 184 11.27 -25.98 -8.09
N GLU A 185 9.96 -25.84 -7.83
CA GLU A 185 9.04 -26.99 -7.89
C GLU A 185 8.55 -27.22 -9.33
N PRO A 186 8.98 -28.30 -10.00
CA PRO A 186 8.45 -28.64 -11.30
C PRO A 186 6.99 -29.10 -11.16
N GLN A 187 6.08 -28.43 -11.87
CA GLN A 187 4.76 -28.96 -12.19
C GLN A 187 4.84 -30.08 -13.23
#